data_AF-A0A8H5C793-F1
#
_entry.id   AF-A0A8H5C793-F1
#
_cell.length_a   1.000
_cell.length_b   1.000
_cell.length_c   1.000
_cell.angle_alpha   90.00
_cell.angle_beta   90.00
_cell.angle_gamma   90.00
#
_symmetry.space_group_name_H-M   'P 1'
#
loop_
_entity.id
_entity.type
_entity.pdbx_description
1 polymer ?
#
loop_
_entity_poly.entity_id
_entity_poly.type
_entity_poly.pdbx_seq_one_letter_code
_entity_poly.pdbx_strand_id
1 'polypeptide(L)'
;MPRTNAARSVGPLTLGIDELVKGKLLYVDPATEVAYYGNVDDPNRVLLNEKKKRSAVGRVKKRLVVDRDPLASRLVQWRRKACKRRGPAHHHDFILSNKSLTLITNAHPPSISTATKLASFLSETPAWSSEFAQEIIDVIVKYDAELKELRKNEGGKKKKATTEPPSKRQKRSTVPEEVEMGENNEDVMEIDEDDDRAMEVDNEATAFTHDSTQKHSNIVNMTT
;
A
#
# COMPACT_ATOMS: atom_id res chain seq x y z
N MET A 1 5.96 42.99 21.39
CA MET A 1 6.98 42.16 22.07
C MET A 1 7.55 41.15 21.08
N PRO A 2 8.64 41.45 20.36
CA PRO A 2 9.23 40.53 19.38
C PRO A 2 10.09 39.48 20.10
N ARG A 3 9.78 38.19 19.90
CA ARG A 3 10.61 37.07 20.37
C ARG A 3 11.61 36.70 19.28
N THR A 4 12.83 37.21 19.41
CA THR A 4 14.00 36.74 18.67
C THR A 4 14.49 35.44 19.31
N ASN A 5 14.29 34.29 18.66
CA ASN A 5 14.91 33.04 19.07
C ASN A 5 15.98 32.62 18.07
N ALA A 6 17.21 32.87 18.52
CA ALA A 6 18.49 32.26 18.21
C ALA A 6 18.52 31.14 17.16
N ALA A 7 19.32 31.39 16.12
CA ALA A 7 19.88 30.40 15.23
C ALA A 7 20.58 29.28 16.03
N ARG A 8 20.07 28.05 15.93
CA ARG A 8 20.79 26.85 16.37
C ARG A 8 21.79 26.45 15.29
N SER A 9 23.06 26.70 15.58
CA SER A 9 24.21 26.19 14.85
C SER A 9 24.13 24.67 14.70
N VAL A 10 24.07 24.21 13.46
CA VAL A 10 24.17 22.80 13.08
C VAL A 10 25.65 22.43 13.10
N GLY A 11 26.13 21.88 14.22
CA GLY A 11 27.43 21.21 14.25
C GLY A 11 27.29 19.82 13.60
N PRO A 12 28.16 19.44 12.65
CA PRO A 12 28.18 18.07 12.16
C PRO A 12 28.83 17.20 13.24
N LEU A 13 28.01 16.50 14.04
CA LEU A 13 28.50 15.33 14.78
C LEU A 13 28.56 14.14 13.82
N THR A 14 29.49 14.24 12.88
CA THR A 14 30.14 13.07 12.30
C THR A 14 30.97 12.43 13.41
N LEU A 15 30.38 11.51 14.17
CA LEU A 15 31.20 10.47 14.81
C LEU A 15 31.68 9.57 13.68
N GLY A 16 32.80 10.01 13.08
CA GLY A 16 33.53 9.31 12.04
C GLY A 16 33.98 7.96 12.55
N ILE A 17 33.36 6.91 12.02
CA ILE A 17 33.91 5.54 12.06
C ILE A 17 35.14 5.47 11.14
N ASP A 18 35.40 6.51 10.33
CA ASP A 18 36.46 6.55 9.33
C ASP A 18 37.83 7.05 9.86
N GLU A 19 37.94 7.44 11.13
CA GLU A 19 39.21 7.92 11.71
C GLU A 19 39.99 6.87 12.51
N LEU A 20 39.42 5.66 12.73
CA LEU A 20 40.03 4.62 13.56
C LEU A 20 40.66 3.44 12.78
N VAL A 21 40.80 3.55 11.44
CA VAL A 21 41.29 2.43 10.61
C VAL A 21 42.29 2.89 9.53
N LYS A 22 43.14 3.87 9.82
CA LYS A 22 44.36 4.11 9.03
C LYS A 22 45.57 3.83 9.90
N GLY A 23 46.09 2.60 9.83
CA GLY A 23 47.39 2.23 10.42
C GLY A 23 47.39 1.05 11.40
N LYS A 24 46.25 0.43 11.72
CA LYS A 24 46.24 -0.78 12.56
C LYS A 24 46.50 -2.02 11.70
N LEU A 25 47.63 -2.67 11.93
CA LEU A 25 47.99 -3.96 11.34
C LEU A 25 46.84 -4.96 11.52
N LEU A 26 46.45 -5.57 10.42
CA LEU A 26 45.55 -6.72 10.38
C LEU A 26 46.41 -7.96 10.60
N TYR A 27 46.16 -8.66 11.70
CA TYR A 27 46.78 -9.97 11.93
C TYR A 27 45.78 -11.06 11.55
N VAL A 28 46.20 -11.97 10.66
CA VAL A 28 45.45 -13.18 10.32
C VAL A 28 46.17 -14.33 10.99
N ASP A 29 45.48 -15.02 11.89
CA ASP A 29 46.02 -16.20 12.54
C ASP A 29 46.09 -17.36 11.53
N PRO A 30 47.29 -17.90 11.22
CA PRO A 30 47.44 -18.95 10.21
C PRO A 30 46.84 -20.30 10.63
N ALA A 31 46.60 -20.53 11.93
CA ALA A 31 46.02 -21.78 12.41
C ALA A 31 44.48 -21.78 12.33
N THR A 32 43.86 -20.62 12.55
CA THR A 32 42.41 -20.49 12.65
C THR A 32 41.78 -19.70 11.48
N GLU A 33 42.61 -19.09 10.63
CA GLU A 33 42.23 -18.18 9.54
C GLU A 33 41.37 -16.98 10.00
N VAL A 34 41.36 -16.67 11.30
CA VAL A 34 40.60 -15.54 11.85
C VAL A 34 41.43 -14.27 11.80
N ALA A 35 40.82 -13.19 11.32
CA ALA A 35 41.43 -11.87 11.27
C ALA A 35 41.10 -11.04 12.52
N TYR A 36 42.09 -10.34 13.05
CA TYR A 36 42.00 -9.48 14.22
C TYR A 36 42.51 -8.07 13.89
N TYR A 37 41.95 -7.07 14.57
CA TYR A 37 42.55 -5.73 14.63
C TYR A 37 43.58 -5.67 15.77
N GLY A 38 44.82 -5.31 15.47
CA GLY A 38 45.89 -5.10 16.48
C GLY A 38 47.07 -6.06 16.35
N ASN A 39 48.09 -5.86 17.19
CA ASN A 39 49.34 -6.63 17.16
C ASN A 39 49.20 -8.00 17.85
N VAL A 40 50.08 -8.97 17.53
CA VAL A 40 50.07 -10.38 18.03
C VAL A 40 50.03 -10.47 19.56
N ASP A 41 50.59 -9.48 20.25
CA ASP A 41 50.74 -9.50 21.70
C ASP A 41 49.70 -8.64 22.44
N ASP A 42 48.75 -8.01 21.74
CA ASP A 42 47.75 -7.15 22.37
C ASP A 42 46.69 -8.01 23.09
N PRO A 43 46.52 -7.91 24.42
CA PRO A 43 45.50 -8.66 25.15
C PRO A 43 44.06 -8.23 24.81
N ASN A 44 43.87 -7.05 24.21
CA ASN A 44 42.56 -6.48 23.87
C ASN A 44 42.22 -6.58 22.37
N ARG A 45 42.66 -7.64 21.69
CA ARG A 45 42.36 -7.87 20.26
C ARG A 45 40.85 -7.89 20.00
N VAL A 46 40.43 -7.19 18.96
CA VAL A 46 39.03 -7.21 18.49
C VAL A 46 38.94 -8.11 17.25
N LEU A 47 38.09 -9.13 17.31
CA LEU A 47 37.77 -10.00 16.18
C LEU A 47 37.17 -9.19 15.01
N LEU A 48 37.76 -9.30 13.82
CA LEU A 48 37.31 -8.57 12.62
C LEU A 48 35.97 -9.07 12.08
N ASN A 49 35.52 -10.26 12.50
CA ASN A 49 34.40 -10.96 11.89
C ASN A 49 33.32 -11.33 12.91
N GLU A 50 32.63 -10.31 13.41
CA GLU A 50 31.18 -10.41 13.44
C GLU A 50 30.65 -9.39 12.45
N LYS A 51 30.66 -9.74 11.15
CA LYS A 51 29.68 -9.16 10.23
C LYS A 51 28.33 -9.47 10.87
N LYS A 52 27.82 -8.57 11.72
CA LYS A 52 26.44 -8.60 12.19
C LYS A 52 25.66 -8.72 10.92
N LYS A 53 25.17 -9.94 10.61
CA LYS A 53 24.21 -10.16 9.56
C LYS A 53 23.13 -9.19 9.96
N ARG A 54 23.05 -8.04 9.29
CA ARG A 54 21.91 -7.14 9.46
C ARG A 54 20.77 -8.08 9.17
N SER A 55 20.06 -8.51 10.21
CA SER A 55 18.84 -9.29 10.02
C SER A 55 18.10 -8.42 9.03
N ALA A 56 17.78 -9.00 7.87
CA ALA A 56 17.10 -8.25 6.84
C ALA A 56 15.78 -7.84 7.50
N VAL A 57 15.77 -6.63 8.09
CA VAL A 57 14.62 -6.06 8.78
C VAL A 57 13.51 -6.24 7.79
N GLY A 58 12.58 -7.12 8.14
CA GLY A 58 11.74 -7.81 7.16
C GLY A 58 11.18 -6.77 6.20
N ARG A 59 11.57 -6.84 4.93
CA ARG A 59 11.15 -5.83 3.95
C ARG A 59 9.64 -5.75 4.05
N VAL A 60 9.14 -4.58 4.45
CA VAL A 60 7.69 -4.35 4.60
C VAL A 60 7.07 -4.75 3.28
N LYS A 61 6.26 -5.81 3.30
CA LYS A 61 5.57 -6.26 2.09
C LYS A 61 4.64 -5.12 1.70
N LYS A 62 4.80 -4.62 0.48
CA LYS A 62 3.95 -3.58 -0.11
C LYS A 62 3.16 -4.18 -1.26
N ARG A 63 2.00 -3.60 -1.58
CA ARG A 63 1.24 -3.94 -2.78
C ARG A 63 2.04 -3.58 -4.04
N LEU A 64 1.88 -4.36 -5.11
CA LEU A 64 2.50 -4.07 -6.42
C LEU A 64 1.98 -2.73 -6.95
N VAL A 65 2.85 -1.95 -7.60
CA VAL A 65 2.51 -0.60 -8.09
C VAL A 65 1.30 -0.62 -9.03
N VAL A 66 1.24 -1.60 -9.93
CA VAL A 66 0.14 -1.78 -10.90
C VAL A 66 -1.23 -2.03 -10.27
N ASP A 67 -1.27 -2.54 -9.02
CA ASP A 67 -2.52 -2.84 -8.32
C ASP A 67 -3.02 -1.63 -7.47
N ARG A 68 -2.23 -0.55 -7.36
CA ARG A 68 -2.54 0.54 -6.42
C ARG A 68 -3.61 1.48 -6.96
N ASP A 69 -3.48 1.94 -8.19
CA ASP A 69 -4.39 2.92 -8.79
C ASP A 69 -5.80 2.36 -9.01
N PRO A 70 -5.98 1.10 -9.48
CA PRO A 70 -7.32 0.52 -9.59
C PRO A 70 -8.02 0.40 -8.23
N LEU A 71 -7.29 0.02 -7.18
CA LEU A 71 -7.81 -0.02 -5.81
C LEU A 71 -8.15 1.39 -5.31
N ALA A 72 -7.28 2.38 -5.58
CA ALA A 72 -7.51 3.77 -5.21
C ALA A 72 -8.82 4.28 -5.81
N SER A 73 -9.05 4.04 -7.10
CA SER A 73 -10.29 4.44 -7.80
C SER A 73 -11.54 3.84 -7.14
N ARG A 74 -11.51 2.54 -6.80
CA ARG A 74 -12.64 1.88 -6.11
C ARG A 74 -12.91 2.48 -4.72
N LEU A 75 -11.87 2.77 -3.96
CA LEU A 75 -11.99 3.42 -2.66
C LEU A 75 -12.53 4.85 -2.77
N VAL A 76 -12.14 5.62 -3.80
CA VAL A 76 -12.71 6.94 -4.08
C VAL A 76 -14.21 6.84 -4.41
N GLN A 77 -14.60 5.88 -5.25
CA GLN A 77 -16.01 5.65 -5.58
C GLN A 77 -16.82 5.25 -4.34
N TRP A 78 -16.30 4.33 -3.52
CA TRP A 78 -16.92 3.95 -2.26
C TRP A 78 -17.06 5.17 -1.32
N ARG A 79 -16.00 5.97 -1.15
CA ARG A 79 -16.02 7.18 -0.31
C ARG A 79 -17.10 8.16 -0.75
N ARG A 80 -17.26 8.39 -2.06
CA ARG A 80 -18.34 9.25 -2.61
C ARG A 80 -19.73 8.69 -2.27
N LYS A 81 -19.93 7.38 -2.38
CA LYS A 81 -21.19 6.71 -2.01
C LYS A 81 -21.48 6.82 -0.51
N ALA A 82 -20.47 6.58 0.34
CA ALA A 82 -20.58 6.71 1.79
C ALA A 82 -20.90 8.16 2.22
N CYS A 83 -20.27 9.15 1.58
CA CYS A 83 -20.55 10.57 1.76
C CYS A 83 -21.99 10.90 1.40
N LYS A 84 -22.48 10.47 0.23
CA LYS A 84 -23.87 10.67 -0.19
C LYS A 84 -24.87 10.06 0.80
N ARG A 85 -24.57 8.88 1.37
CA ARG A 85 -25.43 8.19 2.36
C ARG A 85 -25.56 8.96 3.67
N ARG A 86 -24.54 9.73 4.08
CA ARG A 86 -24.57 10.56 5.29
C ARG A 86 -25.19 11.96 5.10
N GLY A 87 -25.42 12.36 3.86
CA GLY A 87 -25.98 13.66 3.53
C GLY A 87 -24.93 14.74 3.21
N PRO A 88 -25.37 15.91 2.73
CA PRO A 88 -24.50 16.93 2.11
C PRO A 88 -23.57 17.65 3.09
N ALA A 89 -23.78 17.52 4.41
CA ALA A 89 -23.01 18.23 5.42
C ALA A 89 -21.60 17.67 5.69
N HIS A 90 -21.26 16.50 5.14
CA HIS A 90 -19.98 15.85 5.41
C HIS A 90 -19.02 15.92 4.22
N HIS A 91 -17.88 16.57 4.41
CA HIS A 91 -16.79 16.55 3.43
C HIS A 91 -16.21 15.13 3.30
N HIS A 92 -15.85 14.73 2.08
CA HIS A 92 -15.37 13.37 1.80
C HIS A 92 -14.10 13.00 2.59
N ASP A 93 -13.24 13.98 2.88
CA ASP A 93 -12.03 13.76 3.68
C ASP A 93 -12.30 13.42 5.15
N PHE A 94 -13.50 13.70 5.67
CA PHE A 94 -13.90 13.26 7.01
C PHE A 94 -14.08 11.74 7.09
N ILE A 95 -14.52 11.12 5.99
CA ILE A 95 -14.72 9.67 5.92
C ILE A 95 -13.39 8.98 5.65
N LEU A 96 -12.64 9.45 4.65
CA LEU A 96 -11.34 8.88 4.34
C LEU A 96 -10.49 9.92 3.62
N SER A 97 -9.43 10.40 4.29
CA SER A 97 -8.51 11.37 3.71
C SER A 97 -7.73 10.79 2.53
N ASN A 98 -7.28 11.64 1.60
CA ASN A 98 -6.42 11.21 0.49
C ASN A 98 -5.09 10.57 0.97
N LYS A 99 -4.58 11.00 2.14
CA LYS A 99 -3.40 10.39 2.77
C LYS A 99 -3.70 8.97 3.23
N SER A 100 -4.81 8.76 3.93
CA SER A 100 -5.27 7.44 4.38
C SER A 100 -5.52 6.50 3.21
N LEU A 101 -6.11 7.01 2.12
CA LEU A 101 -6.32 6.26 0.88
C LEU A 101 -5.00 5.79 0.27
N THR A 102 -4.00 6.68 0.20
CA THR A 102 -2.65 6.34 -0.27
C THR A 102 -1.95 5.32 0.63
N LEU A 103 -2.15 5.39 1.95
CA LEU A 103 -1.60 4.40 2.88
C LEU A 103 -2.23 3.02 2.68
N ILE A 104 -3.56 2.95 2.52
CA ILE A 104 -4.29 1.70 2.28
C ILE A 104 -3.85 1.05 0.97
N THR A 105 -3.75 1.82 -0.11
CA THR A 105 -3.39 1.27 -1.44
C THR A 105 -1.95 0.75 -1.47
N ASN A 106 -1.05 1.32 -0.67
CA ASN A 106 0.32 0.84 -0.54
C ASN A 106 0.46 -0.38 0.39
N ALA A 107 -0.46 -0.53 1.35
CA ALA A 107 -0.44 -1.60 2.34
C ALA A 107 -0.65 -2.98 1.70
N HIS A 108 0.02 -3.98 2.28
CA HIS A 108 -0.14 -5.37 1.86
C HIS A 108 -1.35 -5.99 2.56
N PRO A 109 -2.28 -6.66 1.85
CA PRO A 109 -3.59 -6.99 2.41
C PRO A 109 -3.60 -7.69 3.78
N PRO A 110 -2.73 -8.68 4.06
CA PRO A 110 -2.58 -9.26 5.39
C PRO A 110 -2.28 -8.29 6.55
N SER A 111 -1.73 -7.10 6.30
CA SER A 111 -1.47 -6.12 7.36
C SER A 111 -2.74 -5.40 7.84
N ILE A 112 -3.81 -5.42 7.05
CA ILE A 112 -5.07 -4.69 7.30
C ILE A 112 -6.30 -5.62 7.29
N SER A 113 -6.13 -6.85 7.77
CA SER A 113 -7.14 -7.91 7.66
C SER A 113 -8.40 -7.75 8.53
N THR A 114 -8.39 -6.83 9.49
CA THR A 114 -9.52 -6.61 10.43
C THR A 114 -9.78 -5.12 10.60
N ALA A 115 -11.03 -4.76 10.90
CA ALA A 115 -11.46 -3.36 11.08
C ALA A 115 -10.58 -2.63 12.11
N THR A 116 -10.31 -3.29 13.24
CA THR A 116 -9.44 -2.78 14.29
C THR A 116 -8.01 -2.54 13.82
N LYS A 117 -7.42 -3.46 13.03
CA LYS A 117 -6.07 -3.27 12.48
C LYS A 117 -6.03 -2.13 11.47
N LEU A 118 -7.07 -1.99 10.65
CA LEU A 118 -7.18 -0.90 9.69
C LEU A 118 -7.27 0.45 10.41
N ALA A 119 -8.11 0.55 11.44
CA ALA A 119 -8.23 1.77 12.24
C ALA A 119 -6.91 2.12 12.95
N SER A 120 -6.25 1.15 13.58
CA SER A 120 -4.92 1.36 14.18
C SER A 120 -3.87 1.75 13.15
N PHE A 121 -3.90 1.16 11.96
CA PHE A 121 -2.97 1.47 10.87
C PHE A 121 -3.15 2.91 10.37
N LEU A 122 -4.38 3.42 10.35
CA LEU A 122 -4.70 4.79 9.95
C LEU A 122 -4.68 5.80 11.11
N SER A 123 -4.48 5.33 12.35
CA SER A 123 -4.61 6.16 13.57
C SER A 123 -5.99 6.82 13.72
N GLU A 124 -7.04 6.10 13.32
CA GLU A 124 -8.42 6.56 13.37
C GLU A 124 -9.13 6.17 14.67
N THR A 125 -10.24 6.83 14.95
CA THR A 125 -11.01 6.60 16.19
C THR A 125 -11.78 5.27 16.16
N PRO A 126 -12.12 4.70 17.33
CA PRO A 126 -12.99 3.52 17.40
C PRO A 126 -14.38 3.73 16.78
N ALA A 127 -14.94 4.94 16.90
CA ALA A 127 -16.21 5.31 16.28
C ALA A 127 -16.13 5.24 14.75
N TRP A 128 -15.05 5.81 14.18
CA TRP A 128 -14.75 5.69 12.76
C TRP A 128 -14.61 4.23 12.33
N SER A 129 -13.91 3.42 13.13
CA SER A 129 -13.74 1.99 12.85
C SER A 129 -15.05 1.23 12.82
N SER A 130 -15.96 1.50 13.74
CA SER A 130 -17.26 0.81 13.82
C SER A 130 -18.11 1.10 12.60
N GLU A 131 -17.91 2.24 11.96
CA GLU A 131 -18.78 2.71 10.91
C GLU A 131 -18.25 2.42 9.51
N PHE A 132 -16.97 2.67 9.27
CA PHE A 132 -16.41 2.67 7.92
C PHE A 132 -15.45 1.53 7.65
N ALA A 133 -14.72 1.06 8.66
CA ALA A 133 -13.59 0.16 8.43
C ALA A 133 -14.01 -1.19 7.84
N GLN A 134 -15.17 -1.74 8.22
CA GLN A 134 -15.64 -3.00 7.66
C GLN A 134 -15.95 -2.87 6.15
N GLU A 135 -16.67 -1.82 5.75
CA GLU A 135 -16.98 -1.61 4.33
C GLU A 135 -15.72 -1.41 3.48
N ILE A 136 -14.71 -0.68 4.01
CA ILE A 136 -13.42 -0.51 3.33
C ILE A 136 -12.72 -1.86 3.16
N ILE A 137 -12.74 -2.71 4.19
CA ILE A 137 -12.16 -4.06 4.12
C ILE A 137 -12.87 -4.90 3.07
N ASP A 138 -14.20 -4.83 3.00
CA ASP A 138 -14.97 -5.58 2.01
C ASP A 138 -14.59 -5.17 0.57
N VAL A 139 -14.38 -3.87 0.33
CA VAL A 139 -13.88 -3.37 -0.98
C VAL A 139 -12.50 -3.94 -1.30
N ILE A 140 -11.59 -3.98 -0.32
CA ILE A 140 -10.22 -4.51 -0.50
C ILE A 140 -10.25 -6.02 -0.76
N VAL A 141 -11.00 -6.77 0.05
CA VAL A 141 -11.14 -8.23 -0.07
C VAL A 141 -11.73 -8.61 -1.43
N LYS A 142 -12.79 -7.90 -1.87
CA LYS A 142 -13.40 -8.12 -3.18
C LYS A 142 -12.39 -7.85 -4.30
N TYR A 143 -11.65 -6.74 -4.22
CA TYR A 143 -10.61 -6.42 -5.20
C TYR A 143 -9.50 -7.47 -5.26
N ASP A 144 -9.04 -7.97 -4.11
CA ASP A 144 -7.99 -8.99 -4.04
C ASP A 144 -8.46 -10.35 -4.57
N ALA A 145 -9.73 -10.70 -4.36
CA ALA A 145 -10.34 -11.89 -4.95
C ALA A 145 -10.35 -11.80 -6.49
N GLU A 146 -10.79 -10.66 -7.04
CA GLU A 146 -10.81 -10.42 -8.49
C GLU A 146 -9.39 -10.44 -9.08
N LEU A 147 -8.40 -9.83 -8.41
CA LEU A 147 -6.99 -9.91 -8.83
C LEU A 147 -6.47 -11.35 -8.87
N LYS A 148 -6.87 -12.18 -7.90
CA LYS A 148 -6.49 -13.59 -7.85
C LYS A 148 -7.08 -14.37 -9.03
N GLU A 149 -8.29 -14.06 -9.44
CA GLU A 149 -8.94 -14.65 -10.62
C GLU A 149 -8.28 -14.21 -11.93
N LEU A 150 -8.01 -12.92 -12.09
CA LEU A 150 -7.32 -12.39 -13.27
C LEU A 150 -5.95 -13.04 -13.48
N ARG A 151 -5.14 -13.14 -12.42
CA ARG A 151 -3.81 -13.76 -12.48
C ARG A 151 -3.87 -15.26 -12.79
N LYS A 152 -4.89 -15.97 -12.30
CA LYS A 152 -5.11 -17.39 -12.66
C LYS A 152 -5.41 -17.54 -14.15
N ASN A 153 -6.23 -16.66 -14.71
CA ASN A 153 -6.62 -16.68 -16.12
C ASN A 153 -5.43 -16.37 -17.05
N GLU A 154 -4.57 -15.42 -16.67
CA GLU A 154 -3.35 -15.10 -17.42
C GLU A 154 -2.30 -16.21 -17.35
N GLY A 155 -2.11 -16.81 -16.17
CA GLY A 155 -1.18 -17.93 -15.99
C GLY A 155 -1.59 -19.21 -16.72
N GLY A 156 -2.90 -19.44 -16.85
CA GLY A 156 -3.45 -20.60 -17.58
C GLY A 156 -3.22 -20.54 -19.09
N LYS A 157 -3.21 -19.34 -19.69
CA LYS A 157 -2.97 -19.16 -21.13
C LYS A 157 -1.52 -19.46 -21.53
N LYS A 158 -0.54 -19.17 -20.64
CA LYS A 158 0.89 -19.43 -20.92
C LYS A 158 1.26 -20.92 -20.91
N LYS A 159 0.46 -21.80 -20.28
CA LYS A 159 0.74 -23.24 -20.25
C LYS A 159 0.13 -24.05 -21.40
N LYS A 160 -0.75 -23.45 -22.22
CA LYS A 160 -1.39 -24.14 -23.37
C LYS A 160 -0.78 -23.79 -24.73
N ALA A 161 0.22 -22.90 -24.79
CA ALA A 161 0.86 -22.49 -26.04
C ALA A 161 2.19 -23.22 -26.34
N THR A 162 2.61 -24.19 -25.51
CA THR A 162 3.92 -24.87 -25.62
C THR A 162 3.79 -26.34 -26.03
N THR A 163 2.77 -26.68 -26.82
CA THR A 163 2.63 -28.01 -27.43
C THR A 163 2.34 -27.91 -28.92
N GLU A 164 2.94 -26.93 -29.61
CA GLU A 164 3.20 -27.06 -31.05
C GLU A 164 4.72 -27.16 -31.25
N PRO A 165 5.20 -28.21 -31.94
CA PRO A 165 6.62 -28.37 -32.21
C PRO A 165 7.12 -27.20 -33.08
N PRO A 166 8.36 -26.70 -32.84
CA PRO A 166 8.92 -25.59 -33.59
C PRO A 166 9.11 -25.99 -35.06
N SER A 167 8.14 -25.63 -35.89
CA SER A 167 8.26 -25.72 -37.34
C SER A 167 9.30 -24.70 -37.80
N LYS A 168 10.45 -25.23 -38.24
CA LYS A 168 11.53 -24.49 -38.90
C LYS A 168 10.95 -23.62 -40.01
N ARG A 169 10.90 -22.30 -39.83
CA ARG A 169 10.59 -21.39 -40.94
C ARG A 169 11.49 -20.16 -40.94
N GLN A 170 12.55 -20.34 -41.73
CA GLN A 170 13.13 -19.40 -42.68
C GLN A 170 13.35 -17.95 -42.24
N LYS A 171 14.63 -17.63 -42.06
CA LYS A 171 15.24 -16.31 -42.27
C LYS A 171 14.66 -15.63 -43.52
N ARG A 172 14.07 -14.46 -43.36
CA ARG A 172 13.94 -13.45 -44.43
C ARG A 172 14.25 -12.07 -43.84
N SER A 173 15.24 -11.43 -44.47
CA SER A 173 15.60 -10.00 -44.54
C SER A 173 14.48 -9.05 -44.09
N THR A 174 14.69 -8.16 -43.12
CA THR A 174 15.41 -6.88 -43.23
C THR A 174 15.00 -6.07 -44.46
N VAL A 175 13.95 -5.26 -44.30
CA VAL A 175 13.69 -4.02 -45.05
C VAL A 175 13.22 -2.99 -44.02
N PRO A 176 13.87 -1.83 -43.88
CA PRO A 176 13.33 -0.69 -43.17
C PRO A 176 12.49 0.12 -44.16
N GLU A 177 11.20 0.28 -43.90
CA GLU A 177 10.36 1.21 -44.65
C GLU A 177 9.71 2.17 -43.65
N GLU A 178 10.08 3.43 -43.83
CA GLU A 178 9.62 4.61 -43.14
C GLU A 178 8.10 4.72 -43.31
N VAL A 179 7.36 4.86 -42.21
CA VAL A 179 5.97 5.29 -42.26
C VAL A 179 5.77 6.42 -41.26
N GLU A 180 5.89 7.62 -41.84
CA GLU A 180 4.97 8.75 -41.73
C GLU A 180 4.44 9.14 -40.34
N MET A 181 4.84 10.34 -39.94
CA MET A 181 4.17 11.15 -38.92
C MET A 181 2.77 11.53 -39.42
N GLY A 182 1.76 10.86 -38.89
CA GLY A 182 0.37 11.30 -38.98
C GLY A 182 0.06 12.31 -37.88
N GLU A 183 0.16 13.59 -38.20
CA GLU A 183 -0.67 14.65 -37.62
C GLU A 183 -2.17 14.34 -37.87
N ASN A 184 -3.06 15.00 -37.12
CA ASN A 184 -4.54 15.05 -37.24
C ASN A 184 -5.27 14.15 -36.21
N ASN A 185 -6.18 14.62 -35.33
CA ASN A 185 -6.93 15.86 -35.24
C ASN A 185 -7.30 16.13 -33.76
N GLU A 186 -7.22 17.40 -33.36
CA GLU A 186 -7.93 17.93 -32.20
C GLU A 186 -9.42 18.06 -32.54
N ASP A 187 -10.18 16.98 -32.40
CA ASP A 187 -11.65 17.08 -32.35
C ASP A 187 -12.05 17.52 -30.94
N VAL A 188 -12.06 18.84 -30.78
CA VAL A 188 -12.77 19.56 -29.72
C VAL A 188 -14.26 19.28 -29.93
N MET A 189 -14.79 18.28 -29.22
CA MET A 189 -16.24 18.16 -29.06
C MET A 189 -16.70 19.24 -28.08
N GLU A 190 -17.29 20.28 -28.64
CA GLU A 190 -18.17 21.25 -27.98
C GLU A 190 -19.28 20.43 -27.29
N ILE A 191 -19.18 20.31 -25.97
CA ILE A 191 -20.22 19.66 -25.16
C ILE A 191 -21.30 20.73 -24.98
N ASP A 192 -22.39 20.58 -25.72
CA ASP A 192 -23.60 21.37 -25.55
C ASP A 192 -24.08 21.28 -24.09
N GLU A 193 -24.00 22.42 -23.42
CA GLU A 193 -24.61 22.67 -22.12
C GLU A 193 -26.12 22.85 -22.30
N ASP A 194 -26.85 21.76 -22.50
CA ASP A 194 -28.30 21.75 -22.42
C ASP A 194 -28.75 20.42 -21.80
N ASP A 195 -29.24 20.46 -20.56
CA ASP A 195 -30.64 20.14 -20.24
C ASP A 195 -30.80 20.05 -18.71
N ASP A 196 -31.14 21.20 -18.12
CA ASP A 196 -31.64 21.35 -16.75
C ASP A 196 -32.99 20.64 -16.61
N ARG A 197 -32.99 19.32 -16.55
CA ARG A 197 -34.19 18.55 -16.16
C ARG A 197 -34.17 18.27 -14.67
N ALA A 198 -34.64 19.26 -13.91
CA ALA A 198 -35.13 19.08 -12.56
C ALA A 198 -36.24 18.01 -12.56
N MET A 199 -35.91 16.78 -12.22
CA MET A 199 -36.91 15.79 -11.84
C MET A 199 -37.21 15.98 -10.36
N GLU A 200 -38.30 16.71 -10.09
CA GLU A 200 -39.05 16.56 -8.85
C GLU A 200 -39.43 15.09 -8.70
N VAL A 201 -38.87 14.43 -7.68
CA VAL A 201 -39.29 13.09 -7.29
C VAL A 201 -40.11 13.27 -6.03
N ASP A 202 -41.40 13.05 -6.18
CA ASP A 202 -42.38 13.04 -5.10
C ASP A 202 -41.93 12.07 -4.00
N ASN A 203 -41.72 12.63 -2.80
CA ASN A 203 -41.50 11.93 -1.56
C ASN A 203 -42.82 11.27 -1.11
N GLU A 204 -43.07 10.03 -1.53
CA GLU A 204 -44.09 9.21 -0.89
C GLU A 204 -43.54 8.59 0.40
N ALA A 205 -44.04 9.10 1.51
CA ALA A 205 -43.73 8.68 2.86
C ALA A 205 -44.30 7.28 3.17
N THR A 206 -43.45 6.25 3.13
CA THR A 206 -43.79 4.97 3.76
C THR A 206 -43.35 5.00 5.22
N ALA A 207 -44.31 5.30 6.10
CA ALA A 207 -44.21 5.06 7.54
C ALA A 207 -44.13 3.55 7.79
N PHE A 208 -42.93 3.04 8.08
CA PHE A 208 -42.76 1.68 8.59
C PHE A 208 -42.62 1.74 10.11
N THR A 209 -43.72 1.42 10.78
CA THR A 209 -43.83 1.33 12.23
C THR A 209 -42.95 0.20 12.79
N HIS A 210 -42.27 0.53 13.90
CA HIS A 210 -41.51 -0.39 14.75
C HIS A 210 -42.27 -1.68 15.11
N ASP A 211 -41.58 -2.82 15.08
CA ASP A 211 -41.81 -3.87 16.08
C ASP A 211 -40.47 -4.27 16.71
N SER A 212 -40.40 -4.06 18.01
CA SER A 212 -39.24 -4.20 18.87
C SER A 212 -39.57 -5.31 19.86
N THR A 213 -39.24 -6.56 19.53
CA THR A 213 -39.31 -7.66 20.49
C THR A 213 -37.93 -8.00 21.02
N GLN A 214 -37.58 -7.32 22.11
CA GLN A 214 -36.52 -7.68 23.04
C GLN A 214 -36.83 -9.06 23.66
N LYS A 215 -35.95 -10.05 23.49
CA LYS A 215 -35.88 -11.22 24.38
C LYS A 215 -34.46 -11.33 24.93
N HIS A 216 -34.28 -10.77 26.12
CA HIS A 216 -33.15 -11.04 26.98
C HIS A 216 -33.30 -12.45 27.57
N SER A 217 -32.39 -13.36 27.23
CA SER A 217 -32.19 -14.59 27.98
C SER A 217 -30.87 -14.49 28.72
N ASN A 218 -30.97 -14.22 30.02
CA ASN A 218 -29.88 -14.15 30.98
C ASN A 218 -29.65 -15.58 31.50
N ILE A 219 -28.55 -16.24 31.12
CA ILE A 219 -28.17 -17.55 31.66
C ILE A 219 -26.97 -17.34 32.58
N VAL A 220 -27.26 -17.39 33.89
CA VAL A 220 -26.29 -17.44 34.96
C VAL A 220 -25.93 -18.91 35.17
N ASN A 221 -24.70 -19.30 34.86
CA ASN A 221 -24.15 -20.57 35.32
C ASN A 221 -23.32 -20.30 36.59
N MET A 222 -23.90 -20.63 37.74
CA MET A 222 -23.17 -20.88 38.96
C MET A 222 -22.69 -22.34 38.93
N THR A 223 -21.37 -22.55 39.01
CA THR A 223 -20.80 -23.84 39.39
C THR A 223 -19.97 -23.64 40.65
N THR A 224 -20.41 -24.36 41.68
CA THR A 224 -19.75 -24.66 42.95
C THR A 224 -18.45 -25.42 42.77
#